data_AF-A0A1I5A4A3-F1
#
_entry.id   AF-A0A1I5A4A3-F1
#
_cell.length_a   1.000
_cell.length_b   1.000
_cell.length_c   1.000
_cell.angle_alpha   90.00
_cell.angle_beta   90.00
_cell.angle_gamma   90.00
#
_symmetry.space_group_name_H-M   'P 1'
#
loop_
_entity.id
_entity.type
_entity.pdbx_description
1 polymer ?
#
loop_
_entity_poly.entity_id
_entity_poly.type
_entity_poly.pdbx_seq_one_letter_code
_entity_poly.pdbx_strand_id
1 'polypeptide(L)'
;MLSIFILIGAYRYYAQLAERFGKTKWHYGLLAIAVYLGTQLFFGFSYGLYQGISDPDSLEEVNYTGFSIVNIISWIISIAAVYGVYHLLERKFVKEHMDKPSMEIEKIGKENL
;
A
#
# COMPACT_ATOMS: atom_id res chain seq x y z
N MET A 1 -0.16 16.45 10.17
CA MET A 1 1.30 16.59 9.98
C MET A 1 2.01 15.22 9.90
N LEU A 2 1.73 14.27 10.81
CA LEU A 2 2.33 12.91 10.77
C LEU A 2 2.09 12.11 9.48
N SER A 3 0.90 12.23 8.86
CA SER A 3 0.55 11.49 7.64
C SER A 3 1.52 11.72 6.47
N ILE A 4 2.12 12.91 6.38
CA ILE A 4 3.08 13.23 5.32
C ILE A 4 4.37 12.41 5.48
N PHE A 5 4.85 12.24 6.72
CA PHE A 5 6.01 11.40 6.99
C PHE A 5 5.72 9.94 6.66
N ILE A 6 4.52 9.45 6.99
CA ILE A 6 4.08 8.09 6.65
C ILE A 6 4.03 7.91 5.12
N LEU A 7 3.48 8.87 4.39
CA LEU A 7 3.42 8.85 2.92
C LEU A 7 4.80 8.82 2.28
N ILE A 8 5.73 9.66 2.73
CA ILE A 8 7.12 9.67 2.24
C ILE A 8 7.80 8.32 2.52
N GLY A 9 7.60 7.78 3.72
CA GLY A 9 8.11 6.46 4.11
C GLY A 9 7.56 5.35 3.22
N ALA A 10 6.23 5.30 3.05
CA ALA A 10 5.54 4.31 2.21
C ALA A 10 5.99 4.39 0.74
N TYR A 11 6.09 5.60 0.18
CA TYR A 11 6.59 5.82 -1.17
C TYR A 11 8.00 5.24 -1.34
N ARG A 12 8.93 5.60 -0.44
CA ARG A 12 10.31 5.11 -0.51
C ARG A 12 10.39 3.60 -0.34
N TYR A 13 9.58 3.03 0.55
CA TYR A 13 9.54 1.60 0.82
C TYR A 13 9.15 0.79 -0.43
N TYR A 14 8.11 1.22 -1.14
CA TYR A 14 7.67 0.58 -2.38
C TYR A 14 8.61 0.85 -3.55
N ALA A 15 9.15 2.08 -3.66
CA ALA A 15 10.12 2.42 -4.70
C ALA A 15 11.38 1.56 -4.60
N GLN A 16 11.86 1.29 -3.39
CA GLN A 16 13.01 0.41 -3.15
C GLN A 16 12.70 -1.05 -3.48
N LEU A 17 11.50 -1.53 -3.17
CA LEU A 17 11.07 -2.87 -3.58
C LEU A 17 11.08 -3.00 -5.12
N ALA A 18 10.48 -2.03 -5.81
CA ALA A 18 10.46 -2.02 -7.27
C ALA A 18 11.87 -1.98 -7.87
N GLU A 19 12.77 -1.17 -7.30
CA GLU A 19 14.17 -1.09 -7.72
C GLU A 19 14.89 -2.44 -7.63
N ARG A 20 14.72 -3.17 -6.52
CA ARG A 20 15.36 -4.49 -6.32
C ARG A 20 14.98 -5.51 -7.39
N PHE A 21 13.78 -5.39 -7.95
CA PHE A 21 13.26 -6.29 -8.97
C PHE A 21 13.29 -5.70 -10.39
N GLY A 22 14.02 -4.59 -10.61
CA GLY A 22 14.17 -3.97 -11.94
C GLY A 22 12.89 -3.35 -12.50
N LYS A 23 11.92 -3.00 -11.65
CA LYS A 23 10.66 -2.36 -12.02
C LYS A 23 10.77 -0.83 -11.87
N THR A 24 9.90 -0.08 -12.56
CA THR A 24 9.88 1.39 -12.50
C THR A 24 9.47 1.90 -11.12
N LYS A 25 10.38 2.61 -10.43
CA LYS A 25 10.22 3.04 -9.03
C LYS A 25 8.98 3.91 -8.76
N TRP A 26 8.74 4.91 -9.60
CA TRP A 26 7.66 5.89 -9.35
C TRP A 26 6.29 5.22 -9.34
N HIS A 27 5.99 4.32 -10.28
CA HIS A 27 4.70 3.62 -10.34
C HIS A 27 4.33 2.95 -9.01
N TYR A 28 5.29 2.26 -8.39
CA TYR A 28 5.06 1.58 -7.11
C TYR A 28 5.07 2.54 -5.92
N GLY A 29 5.87 3.60 -5.96
CA GLY A 29 5.79 4.66 -4.95
C GLY A 29 4.41 5.33 -4.95
N LEU A 30 3.85 5.63 -6.13
CA LEU A 30 2.49 6.18 -6.26
C LEU A 30 1.42 5.18 -5.82
N LEU A 31 1.62 3.89 -6.09
CA LEU A 31 0.75 2.83 -5.58
C LEU A 31 0.71 2.83 -4.05
N ALA A 32 1.85 3.01 -3.37
CA ALA A 32 1.89 3.09 -1.91
C ALA A 32 1.05 4.25 -1.37
N ILE A 33 1.14 5.42 -2.02
CA ILE A 33 0.33 6.59 -1.70
C ILE A 33 -1.15 6.29 -1.92
N ALA A 34 -1.50 5.67 -3.06
CA ALA A 34 -2.87 5.31 -3.38
C ALA A 34 -3.46 4.30 -2.37
N VAL A 35 -2.70 3.31 -1.93
CA VAL A 35 -3.11 2.35 -0.90
C VAL A 35 -3.33 3.04 0.44
N TYR A 36 -2.40 3.91 0.85
CA TYR A 36 -2.51 4.65 2.11
C TYR A 36 -3.76 5.56 2.12
N LEU A 37 -3.89 6.43 1.12
CA LEU A 37 -5.02 7.37 1.00
C LEU A 37 -6.34 6.64 0.77
N GLY A 38 -6.34 5.59 -0.06
CA GLY A 38 -7.51 4.76 -0.31
C GLY A 38 -8.01 4.08 0.96
N THR A 39 -7.11 3.59 1.81
CA THR A 39 -7.47 3.00 3.10
C THR A 39 -8.03 4.06 4.05
N GLN A 40 -7.43 5.25 4.10
CA GLN A 40 -7.93 6.34 4.94
C GLN A 40 -9.33 6.80 4.50
N LEU A 41 -9.55 6.98 3.19
CA LEU A 41 -10.85 7.35 2.64
C LEU A 41 -11.89 6.28 2.90
N PHE A 42 -11.55 5.00 2.67
CA PHE A 42 -12.44 3.88 2.92
C PHE A 42 -12.83 3.81 4.40
N PHE A 43 -11.86 3.85 5.30
CA PHE A 43 -12.13 3.81 6.74
C PHE A 43 -12.95 5.02 7.21
N GLY A 44 -12.59 6.23 6.76
CA GLY A 44 -13.32 7.45 7.10
C GLY A 44 -14.77 7.41 6.61
N PHE A 45 -14.99 6.93 5.38
CA PHE A 45 -16.32 6.75 4.83
C PHE A 45 -17.12 5.69 5.59
N SER A 46 -16.55 4.50 5.83
CA SER A 46 -17.21 3.44 6.58
C SER A 46 -17.54 3.85 8.01
N TYR A 47 -16.64 4.57 8.68
CA TYR A 47 -16.86 5.07 10.03
C TYR A 47 -17.94 6.15 10.07
N GLY A 48 -17.92 7.10 9.13
CA GLY A 48 -18.97 8.12 9.01
C GLY A 48 -20.34 7.51 8.75
N LEU A 49 -20.42 6.48 7.89
CA LEU A 49 -21.65 5.74 7.64
C LEU A 49 -22.14 5.01 8.90
N TYR A 50 -21.23 4.37 9.64
CA TYR A 50 -21.55 3.70 10.90
C TYR A 50 -22.13 4.68 11.94
N GLN A 51 -21.52 5.86 12.10
CA GLN A 51 -22.03 6.90 12.99
C GLN A 51 -23.41 7.41 12.54
N GLY A 52 -23.58 7.72 11.26
CA GLY A 52 -24.87 8.21 10.75
C GLY A 52 -26.03 7.23 10.90
N ILE A 53 -25.76 5.92 10.98
CA ILE A 53 -26.79 4.90 11.23
C ILE A 53 -27.01 4.66 12.73
N SER A 54 -25.93 4.60 13.52
CA SER A 54 -26.00 4.14 14.91
C SER A 54 -26.32 5.27 15.90
N ASP A 55 -25.86 6.49 15.60
CA ASP A 55 -26.02 7.66 16.47
C ASP A 55 -25.94 8.94 15.60
N PRO A 56 -27.05 9.34 14.95
CA PRO A 56 -27.07 10.47 14.03
C PRO A 56 -26.67 11.79 14.68
N ASP A 57 -26.99 11.97 15.97
CA ASP A 57 -26.71 13.20 16.74
C ASP A 57 -25.19 13.39 16.97
N SER A 58 -24.42 12.30 16.94
CA SER A 58 -22.95 12.34 17.03
C SER A 58 -22.27 13.05 15.84
N LEU A 59 -22.99 13.30 14.74
CA LEU A 59 -22.49 14.05 13.58
C LEU A 59 -22.47 15.57 13.79
N GLU A 60 -23.20 16.10 14.76
CA GLU A 60 -23.25 17.55 15.05
C GLU A 60 -22.03 18.03 15.89
N GLU A 61 -21.44 17.16 16.72
CA GLU A 61 -20.28 17.48 17.58
C GLU A 61 -18.93 17.02 17.00
N VAL A 62 -18.84 16.78 15.69
CA VAL A 62 -17.59 16.26 15.08
C VAL A 62 -16.49 17.32 15.13
N ASN A 63 -15.54 17.13 16.05
CA ASN A 63 -14.35 17.96 16.12
C ASN A 63 -13.30 17.51 15.10
N TYR A 64 -13.32 18.13 13.92
CA TYR A 64 -12.42 17.86 12.79
C TYR A 64 -10.95 18.19 13.05
N THR A 65 -10.63 18.87 14.15
CA THR A 65 -9.28 19.36 14.47
C THR A 65 -8.53 18.54 15.52
N GLY A 66 -9.18 17.52 16.11
CA GLY A 66 -8.65 16.77 17.24
C GLY A 66 -7.81 15.52 16.89
N PHE A 67 -6.78 15.28 17.71
CA PHE A 67 -6.16 13.96 17.88
C PHE A 67 -7.20 13.01 18.51
N SER A 68 -8.06 12.42 17.69
CA SER A 68 -9.02 11.39 18.12
C SER A 68 -8.37 10.01 18.10
N ILE A 69 -8.79 9.14 19.02
CA ILE A 69 -8.44 7.70 19.01
C ILE A 69 -8.76 7.08 17.65
N VAL A 70 -9.84 7.52 17.01
CA VAL A 70 -10.26 7.06 15.67
C VAL A 70 -9.20 7.39 14.61
N ASN A 71 -8.56 8.57 14.69
CA ASN A 71 -7.48 8.95 13.77
C ASN A 71 -6.23 8.09 13.96
N ILE A 72 -5.89 7.74 15.21
CA ILE A 72 -4.75 6.86 15.50
C ILE A 72 -5.03 5.45 14.95
N ILE A 73 -6.23 4.92 15.18
CA ILE A 73 -6.65 3.62 14.63
C ILE A 73 -6.60 3.63 13.10
N SER A 74 -7.11 4.70 12.47
CA SER A 74 -7.04 4.88 11.01
C SER A 74 -5.60 4.83 10.49
N TRP A 75 -4.66 5.50 11.15
CA TRP A 75 -3.24 5.43 10.75
C TRP A 75 -2.66 4.02 10.88
N ILE A 76 -2.97 3.30 11.96
CA ILE A 76 -2.50 1.93 12.16
C ILE A 76 -3.03 1.00 11.06
N ILE A 77 -4.33 1.11 10.75
CA ILE A 77 -4.97 0.33 9.68
C ILE A 77 -4.33 0.67 8.33
N SER A 78 -4.11 1.94 8.02
CA SER A 78 -3.44 2.36 6.79
C SER A 78 -2.01 1.83 6.68
N ILE A 79 -1.23 1.85 7.77
CA ILE A 79 0.12 1.28 7.78
C ILE A 79 0.06 -0.23 7.56
N ALA A 80 -0.86 -0.93 8.20
CA ALA A 80 -1.06 -2.37 8.02
C ALA A 80 -1.47 -2.71 6.58
N ALA A 81 -2.34 -1.91 5.95
CA ALA A 81 -2.72 -2.09 4.55
C ALA A 81 -1.55 -1.88 3.59
N VAL A 82 -0.75 -0.83 3.80
CA VAL A 82 0.49 -0.59 3.05
C VAL A 82 1.47 -1.76 3.22
N TYR A 83 1.65 -2.26 4.43
CA TYR A 83 2.52 -3.42 4.66
C TYR A 83 1.97 -4.70 4.00
N GLY A 84 0.66 -4.94 4.08
CA GLY A 84 0.02 -6.10 3.45
C GLY A 84 0.18 -6.09 1.94
N VAL A 85 -0.10 -4.95 1.28
CA VAL A 85 0.07 -4.83 -0.17
C VAL A 85 1.53 -4.93 -0.59
N TYR A 86 2.46 -4.38 0.21
CA TYR A 86 3.89 -4.55 -0.02
C TYR A 86 4.27 -6.03 -0.07
N HIS A 87 3.85 -6.81 0.93
CA HIS A 87 4.18 -8.24 1.01
C HIS A 87 3.59 -9.05 -0.14
N LEU A 88 2.38 -8.69 -0.59
CA LEU A 88 1.79 -9.29 -1.79
C LEU A 88 2.60 -8.99 -3.05
N LEU A 89 3.08 -7.75 -3.21
CA LEU A 89 3.94 -7.35 -4.33
C LEU A 89 5.30 -8.04 -4.27
N GLU A 90 5.91 -8.12 -3.10
CA GLU A 90 7.19 -8.81 -2.91
C GLU A 90 7.06 -10.28 -3.31
N ARG A 91 6.04 -10.98 -2.80
CA ARG A 91 5.75 -12.38 -3.19
C ARG A 91 5.53 -12.52 -4.69
N LYS A 92 4.84 -11.57 -5.32
CA LYS A 92 4.60 -11.55 -6.77
C LYS A 92 5.90 -11.37 -7.54
N PHE A 93 6.74 -10.42 -7.15
CA PHE A 93 8.01 -10.15 -7.84
C PHE A 93 9.02 -11.26 -7.67
N VAL A 94 9.09 -11.89 -6.50
CA VAL A 94 9.94 -13.07 -6.28
C VAL A 94 9.53 -14.20 -7.21
N LYS A 95 8.22 -14.47 -7.34
CA LYS A 95 7.72 -15.48 -8.30
C LYS A 95 8.08 -15.11 -9.74
N GLU A 96 7.83 -13.87 -10.16
CA GLU A 96 8.17 -13.40 -11.52
C GLU A 96 9.68 -13.44 -11.82
N HIS A 97 10.54 -13.23 -10.81
CA HIS A 97 11.99 -13.31 -10.98
C HIS A 97 12.50 -14.75 -11.02
N MET A 98 11.91 -15.66 -10.25
CA MET A 98 12.25 -17.09 -10.33
C MET A 98 11.77 -17.72 -11.65
N ASP A 99 10.64 -17.27 -12.19
CA ASP A 99 10.15 -17.70 -13.51
C ASP A 99 10.93 -17.07 -14.69
N LYS A 100 11.82 -16.10 -14.43
CA LYS A 100 12.69 -15.55 -15.49
C LYS A 100 13.83 -16.52 -15.78
N PRO A 101 13.89 -17.10 -16.98
CA PRO A 101 14.65 -18.31 -17.19
C PRO A 101 16.08 -17.97 -17.61
N SER A 102 17.04 -18.45 -16.83
CA SER A 102 18.22 -19.10 -17.41
C SER A 102 17.85 -20.21 -18.44
N MET A 103 16.57 -20.62 -18.55
CA MET A 103 16.04 -21.55 -19.56
C MET A 103 16.04 -21.05 -21.02
N GLU A 104 16.26 -19.76 -21.32
CA GLU A 104 16.49 -19.35 -22.72
C GLU A 104 17.90 -19.70 -23.20
N ILE A 105 18.88 -19.76 -22.29
CA ILE A 105 20.29 -20.00 -22.65
C ILE A 105 20.55 -21.51 -22.86
N GLU A 106 19.81 -22.39 -22.19
CA GLU A 106 19.95 -23.85 -22.36
C GLU A 106 19.32 -24.38 -23.66
N LYS A 107 18.37 -23.66 -24.27
CA LYS A 107 17.76 -24.06 -25.56
C LYS A 107 18.69 -23.80 -26.76
N ILE A 108 19.57 -22.80 -26.69
CA ILE A 108 20.53 -22.48 -27.75
C ILE A 108 21.59 -23.60 -27.91
N GLY A 109 21.86 -24.36 -26.84
CA GLY A 109 22.81 -25.48 -26.85
C GLY A 109 22.26 -26.79 -27.43
N LYS A 110 20.94 -26.91 -27.66
CA LYS A 110 20.30 -28.15 -28.16
C LYS A 110 19.93 -28.10 -29.65
N GLU A 111 19.94 -26.93 -30.29
CA GLU A 111 19.69 -26.80 -31.73
C GLU A 111 20.97 -26.97 -32.57
N ASN A 112 22.14 -27.11 -31.93
CA ASN A 112 23.45 -27.24 -32.59
C ASN A 112 24.16 -28.59 -32.36
N LEU A 113 23.42 -29.63 -31.94
CA LEU A 113 23.86 -31.01 -31.78
C LEU A 113 22.91 -31.95 -32.53
#